data_AF-A0A936F0U5-F1
#
_entry.id   AF-A0A936F0U5-F1
#
_cell.length_a   1.000
_cell.length_b   1.000
_cell.length_c   1.000
_cell.angle_alpha   90.00
_cell.angle_beta   90.00
_cell.angle_gamma   90.00
#
_symmetry.space_group_name_H-M   'P 1'
#
loop_
_entity.id
_entity.type
_entity.pdbx_description
1 polymer ?
#
loop_
_entity_poly.entity_id
_entity_poly.type
_entity_poly.pdbx_seq_one_letter_code
_entity_poly.pdbx_strand_id
1 'polypeptide(L)'
;MDLLEEFLPYAQSCLRHPSERARLAAILAQWAAKWQGKHRLFDYSRSHHGAFLHFNQLMGGKWVQAFTFVATKREGVCLRGPEPDRTRKAHKFRHNPLDAAPLEALFEAWSRHPEARPAGHAVEFFLEETPDDVWAACLQEALTHLGA
;
A
#
# COMPACT_ATOMS: atom_id res chain seq x y z
N MET A 1 -14.43 14.75 -2.76
CA MET A 1 -14.85 13.35 -2.80
C MET A 1 -13.89 12.56 -1.96
N ASP A 2 -14.40 11.66 -1.13
CA ASP A 2 -13.55 10.75 -0.36
C ASP A 2 -13.04 9.65 -1.30
N LEU A 3 -11.74 9.63 -1.59
CA LEU A 3 -11.13 8.66 -2.51
C LEU A 3 -11.35 7.21 -2.05
N LEU A 4 -11.55 7.01 -0.74
CA LEU A 4 -11.88 5.70 -0.20
C LEU A 4 -13.29 5.26 -0.63
N GLU A 5 -14.26 6.18 -0.68
CA GLU A 5 -15.62 5.92 -1.18
C GLU A 5 -15.64 5.58 -2.67
N GLU A 6 -14.69 6.09 -3.45
CA GLU A 6 -14.55 5.77 -4.88
C GLU A 6 -13.92 4.38 -5.12
N PHE A 7 -12.94 3.99 -4.30
CA PHE A 7 -12.23 2.72 -4.41
C PHE A 7 -13.05 1.52 -3.89
N LEU A 8 -13.70 1.69 -2.73
CA LEU A 8 -14.35 0.61 -1.97
C LEU A 8 -15.36 -0.21 -2.78
N PRO A 9 -16.30 0.39 -3.55
CA PRO A 9 -17.31 -0.37 -4.27
C PRO A 9 -16.70 -1.37 -5.27
N TYR A 10 -15.65 -0.95 -5.98
CA TYR A 10 -14.96 -1.85 -6.90
C TYR A 10 -14.21 -2.93 -6.13
N ALA A 11 -13.45 -2.57 -5.10
CA ALA A 11 -12.65 -3.51 -4.33
C ALA A 11 -13.52 -4.59 -3.66
N GLN A 12 -14.64 -4.21 -3.06
CA GLN A 12 -15.61 -5.14 -2.48
C GLN A 12 -16.25 -6.06 -3.54
N SER A 13 -16.42 -5.58 -4.77
CA SER A 13 -16.93 -6.40 -5.87
C SER A 13 -15.94 -7.47 -6.35
N CYS A 14 -14.65 -7.35 -5.99
CA CYS A 14 -13.63 -8.36 -6.24
C CYS A 14 -13.61 -9.45 -5.16
N LEU A 15 -14.32 -9.25 -4.05
CA LEU A 15 -14.37 -10.18 -2.92
C LEU A 15 -15.64 -11.01 -2.94
N ARG A 16 -15.49 -12.31 -2.66
CA ARG A 16 -16.59 -13.27 -2.72
C ARG A 16 -17.43 -13.20 -1.45
N HIS A 17 -16.80 -13.14 -0.28
CA HIS A 17 -17.51 -13.27 1.00
C HIS A 17 -17.89 -11.91 1.59
N PRO A 18 -19.13 -11.74 2.10
CA PRO A 18 -19.54 -10.49 2.75
C PRO A 18 -18.66 -10.10 3.95
N SER A 19 -18.15 -11.08 4.70
CA SER A 19 -17.22 -10.84 5.81
C SER A 19 -15.94 -10.16 5.37
N GLU A 20 -15.36 -10.56 4.23
CA GLU A 20 -14.16 -9.94 3.65
C GLU A 20 -14.42 -8.50 3.21
N ARG A 21 -15.62 -8.22 2.69
CA ARG A 21 -16.02 -6.86 2.27
C ARG A 21 -16.08 -5.88 3.45
N ALA A 22 -16.67 -6.33 4.56
CA ALA A 22 -16.73 -5.54 5.79
C ALA A 22 -15.34 -5.37 6.41
N ARG A 23 -14.55 -6.45 6.42
CA ARG A 23 -13.17 -6.46 6.90
C ARG A 23 -12.27 -5.51 6.12
N LEU A 24 -12.34 -5.53 4.79
CA LEU A 24 -11.61 -4.59 3.93
C LEU A 24 -11.96 -3.13 4.27
N ALA A 25 -13.25 -2.83 4.43
CA ALA A 25 -13.69 -1.47 4.74
C ALA A 25 -13.12 -0.99 6.09
N ALA A 26 -13.12 -1.86 7.11
CA ALA A 26 -12.53 -1.54 8.41
C ALA A 26 -11.01 -1.28 8.32
N ILE A 27 -10.27 -2.15 7.62
CA ILE A 27 -8.83 -1.99 7.41
C ILE A 27 -8.54 -0.66 6.70
N LEU A 28 -9.20 -0.40 5.57
CA LEU A 28 -8.93 0.81 4.78
C LEU A 28 -9.33 2.09 5.52
N ALA A 29 -10.43 2.08 6.27
CA ALA A 29 -10.83 3.23 7.09
C ALA A 29 -9.78 3.54 8.17
N GLN A 30 -9.27 2.52 8.85
CA GLN A 30 -8.19 2.68 9.83
C GLN A 30 -6.91 3.22 9.19
N TRP A 31 -6.51 2.65 8.06
CA TRP A 31 -5.31 3.08 7.34
C TRP A 31 -5.44 4.51 6.84
N ALA A 32 -6.56 4.90 6.21
CA ALA A 32 -6.81 6.26 5.76
C ALA A 32 -6.85 7.27 6.92
N ALA A 33 -7.43 6.89 8.06
CA ALA A 33 -7.46 7.74 9.26
C ALA A 33 -6.06 7.97 9.86
N LYS A 34 -5.17 6.97 9.79
CA LYS A 34 -3.80 7.09 10.29
C LYS A 34 -2.83 7.69 9.26
N TRP A 35 -3.13 7.54 7.97
CA TRP A 35 -2.31 8.04 6.87
C TRP A 35 -2.63 9.50 6.53
N GLN A 36 -2.47 10.37 7.54
CA GLN A 36 -2.71 11.81 7.43
C GLN A 36 -1.44 12.59 7.78
N GLY A 37 -1.36 13.83 7.27
CA GLY A 37 -0.26 14.74 7.53
C GLY A 37 0.27 15.41 6.26
N LYS A 38 1.08 16.45 6.43
CA LYS A 38 1.64 17.24 5.31
C LYS A 38 2.55 16.45 4.35
N HIS A 39 3.10 15.33 4.80
CA HIS A 39 3.98 14.47 4.01
C HIS A 39 3.29 13.20 3.53
N ARG A 40 1.97 13.08 3.70
CA ARG A 40 1.19 11.89 3.34
C ARG A 40 0.05 12.27 2.43
N LEU A 41 -0.15 11.46 1.41
CA LEU A 41 -1.26 11.58 0.50
C LEU A 41 -1.67 10.17 0.10
N PHE A 42 -2.96 9.93 -0.08
CA PHE A 42 -3.40 8.77 -0.84
C PHE A 42 -4.14 9.21 -2.08
N ASP A 43 -4.01 8.42 -3.15
CA ASP A 43 -4.58 8.67 -4.47
C ASP A 43 -5.30 7.42 -4.97
N TYR A 44 -6.28 7.59 -5.83
CA TYR A 44 -7.06 6.49 -6.40
C TYR A 44 -6.92 6.49 -7.92
N SER A 45 -6.59 5.34 -8.48
CA SER A 45 -6.62 5.13 -9.92
C SER A 45 -7.32 3.83 -10.29
N ARG A 46 -7.89 3.79 -11.49
CA ARG A 46 -8.56 2.62 -12.04
C ARG A 46 -8.23 2.44 -13.51
N SER A 47 -8.01 1.20 -13.91
CA SER A 47 -7.77 0.82 -15.30
C SER A 47 -8.46 -0.51 -15.62
N HIS A 48 -8.25 -1.03 -16.83
CA HIS A 48 -8.68 -2.38 -17.20
C HIS A 48 -8.01 -3.48 -16.36
N HIS A 49 -6.88 -3.18 -15.71
CA HIS A 49 -6.13 -4.14 -14.89
C HIS A 49 -6.61 -4.21 -13.43
N GLY A 50 -7.44 -3.27 -12.99
CA GLY A 50 -7.94 -3.23 -11.62
C GLY A 50 -8.14 -1.82 -11.09
N ALA A 51 -8.36 -1.75 -9.79
CA ALA A 51 -8.40 -0.51 -9.02
C ALA A 51 -7.20 -0.47 -8.07
N PHE A 52 -6.66 0.72 -7.84
CA PHE A 52 -5.45 0.94 -7.08
C PHE A 52 -5.65 2.11 -6.13
N LEU A 53 -5.44 1.88 -4.83
CA LEU A 53 -5.41 2.92 -3.81
C LEU A 53 -3.96 3.10 -3.36
N HIS A 54 -3.34 4.16 -3.87
CA HIS A 54 -1.93 4.46 -3.68
C HIS A 54 -1.72 5.23 -2.39
N PHE A 55 -0.79 4.77 -1.55
CA PHE A 55 -0.34 5.50 -0.37
C PHE A 55 1.02 6.11 -0.71
N ASN A 56 1.04 7.43 -0.79
CA ASN A 56 2.21 8.22 -1.18
C ASN A 56 2.81 8.90 0.05
N GLN A 57 4.13 8.95 0.08
CA GLN A 57 4.93 9.66 1.09
C GLN A 57 5.78 10.72 0.40
N LEU A 58 5.84 11.91 0.98
CA LEU A 58 6.79 12.95 0.58
C LEU A 58 8.15 12.62 1.20
N MET A 59 9.13 12.32 0.35
CA MET A 59 10.50 12.01 0.74
C MET A 59 11.45 12.91 -0.05
N GLY A 60 12.38 13.61 0.62
CA GLY A 60 13.34 14.48 -0.06
C GLY A 60 12.71 15.51 -1.01
N GLY A 61 11.51 16.01 -0.68
CA GLY A 61 10.75 16.95 -1.52
C GLY A 61 10.05 16.33 -2.73
N LYS A 62 9.98 15.00 -2.83
CA LYS A 62 9.36 14.26 -3.94
C LYS A 62 8.30 13.31 -3.43
N TRP A 63 7.15 13.26 -4.11
CA TRP A 63 6.10 12.29 -3.81
C TRP A 63 6.49 10.93 -4.37
N VAL A 64 6.46 9.93 -3.50
CA VAL A 64 6.84 8.55 -3.80
C VAL A 64 5.72 7.62 -3.38
N GLN A 65 5.38 6.68 -4.24
CA GLN A 65 4.44 5.62 -3.92
C GLN A 65 5.11 4.67 -2.91
N ALA A 66 4.64 4.70 -1.67
CA ALA A 66 5.17 3.88 -0.59
C ALA A 66 4.60 2.46 -0.64
N PHE A 67 3.29 2.33 -0.84
CA PHE A 67 2.60 1.03 -0.99
C PHE A 67 1.23 1.26 -1.62
N THR A 68 0.52 0.19 -1.99
CA THR A 68 -0.76 0.30 -2.70
C THR A 68 -1.67 -0.87 -2.43
N PHE A 69 -2.93 -0.59 -2.10
CA PHE A 69 -3.97 -1.62 -2.16
C PHE A 69 -4.39 -1.81 -3.61
N VAL A 70 -4.35 -3.05 -4.07
CA VAL A 70 -4.72 -3.46 -5.42
C VAL A 70 -5.96 -4.33 -5.33
N ALA A 71 -6.96 -4.03 -6.15
CA ALA A 71 -8.13 -4.86 -6.30
C ALA A 71 -8.26 -5.33 -7.76
N THR A 72 -8.33 -6.64 -7.96
CA THR A 72 -8.55 -7.26 -9.28
C THR A 72 -9.59 -8.37 -9.19
N LYS A 73 -10.32 -8.61 -10.29
CA LYS A 73 -11.32 -9.69 -10.33
C LYS A 73 -10.71 -11.09 -10.23
N ARG A 74 -9.44 -11.24 -10.59
CA ARG A 74 -8.73 -12.52 -10.61
C ARG A 74 -8.17 -12.88 -9.25
N GLU A 75 -7.59 -11.91 -8.56
CA GLU A 75 -6.76 -12.14 -7.36
C GLU A 75 -7.41 -11.60 -6.08
N GLY A 76 -8.56 -10.93 -6.19
CA GLY A 76 -9.22 -10.33 -5.04
C GLY A 76 -8.57 -9.01 -4.66
N VAL A 77 -8.27 -8.84 -3.37
CA VAL A 77 -7.64 -7.62 -2.84
C VAL A 77 -6.35 -7.97 -2.13
N CYS A 78 -5.27 -7.28 -2.50
CA CYS A 78 -3.99 -7.39 -1.83
C CYS A 78 -3.38 -6.00 -1.57
N LEU A 79 -2.44 -5.94 -0.65
CA LEU A 79 -1.56 -4.81 -0.43
C LEU A 79 -0.21 -5.13 -1.05
N ARG A 80 0.23 -4.30 -1.99
CA ARG A 80 1.57 -4.34 -2.55
C ARG A 80 2.45 -3.33 -1.83
N GLY A 81 3.52 -3.82 -1.24
CA GLY A 81 4.45 -3.05 -0.42
C GLY A 81 5.42 -2.17 -1.19
N PRO A 82 6.37 -1.57 -0.47
CA PRO A 82 7.37 -0.70 -1.06
C PRO A 82 8.20 -1.43 -2.11
N GLU A 83 8.53 -0.71 -3.17
CA GLU A 83 9.41 -1.16 -4.25
C GLU A 83 10.61 -0.20 -4.34
N PRO A 84 11.63 -0.35 -3.45
CA PRO A 84 12.74 0.60 -3.37
C PRO A 84 13.50 0.74 -4.70
N ASP A 85 13.61 -0.37 -5.45
CA ASP A 85 14.27 -0.44 -6.74
C ASP A 85 13.60 0.44 -7.82
N ARG A 86 12.28 0.59 -7.77
CA ARG A 86 11.55 1.46 -8.70
C ARG A 86 11.97 2.91 -8.53
N THR A 87 12.22 3.32 -7.30
CA THR A 87 12.71 4.66 -6.97
C THR A 87 14.15 4.85 -7.42
N ARG A 88 15.01 3.85 -7.22
CA ARG A 88 16.42 3.86 -7.69
C ARG A 88 16.53 3.96 -9.21
N LYS A 89 15.70 3.22 -9.96
CA LYS A 89 15.75 3.12 -11.43
C LYS A 89 14.96 4.20 -12.17
N ALA A 90 14.12 4.98 -11.47
CA ALA A 90 13.27 5.97 -12.12
C ALA A 90 14.10 7.16 -12.67
N HIS A 91 13.95 7.44 -13.97
CA HIS A 91 14.66 8.52 -14.68
C HIS A 91 14.53 9.89 -13.98
N LYS A 92 13.42 10.13 -13.26
CA LYS A 92 13.15 11.35 -12.48
C LYS A 92 14.11 11.56 -11.30
N PHE A 93 14.86 10.54 -10.88
CA PHE A 93 15.83 10.61 -9.78
C PHE A 93 17.29 10.52 -10.24
N ARG A 94 17.56 10.43 -11.55
CA ARG A 94 18.93 10.25 -12.07
C ARG A 94 19.90 11.36 -11.66
N HIS A 95 19.42 12.61 -11.60
CA HIS A 95 20.24 13.79 -11.25
C HIS A 95 20.18 14.15 -9.76
N ASN A 96 19.17 13.65 -9.04
CA ASN A 96 19.02 13.88 -7.60
C ASN A 96 18.39 12.61 -7.00
N PRO A 97 19.23 11.62 -6.65
CA PRO A 97 18.79 10.35 -6.10
C PRO A 97 17.97 10.57 -4.83
N LEU A 98 16.89 9.82 -4.68
CA LEU A 98 16.17 9.77 -3.43
C LEU A 98 16.92 8.87 -2.45
N ASP A 99 17.02 9.27 -1.18
CA ASP A 99 17.34 8.32 -0.12
C ASP A 99 16.20 7.29 0.03
N ALA A 100 16.48 6.06 -0.40
CA ALA A 100 15.53 4.96 -0.35
C ALA A 100 15.61 4.16 0.96
N ALA A 101 16.53 4.50 1.88
CA ALA A 101 16.71 3.76 3.13
C ALA A 101 15.42 3.57 3.95
N PRO A 102 14.50 4.56 4.05
CA PRO A 102 13.21 4.35 4.71
C PRO A 102 12.31 3.30 4.04
N LEU A 103 12.31 3.25 2.70
CA LEU A 103 11.55 2.26 1.93
C LEU A 103 12.19 0.87 2.00
N GLU A 104 13.52 0.80 2.04
CA GLU A 104 14.27 -0.44 2.23
C GLU A 104 14.02 -1.02 3.62
N ALA A 105 14.08 -0.18 4.67
CA ALA A 105 13.77 -0.61 6.02
C ALA A 105 12.32 -1.12 6.15
N LEU A 106 11.36 -0.45 5.49
CA LEU A 106 9.98 -0.91 5.45
C LEU A 106 9.81 -2.22 4.68
N PHE A 107 10.47 -2.35 3.52
CA PHE A 107 10.49 -3.60 2.74
C PHE A 107 11.01 -4.77 3.58
N GLU A 108 12.14 -4.58 4.27
CA GLU A 108 12.75 -5.58 5.14
C GLU A 108 11.87 -5.93 6.34
N ALA A 109 11.20 -4.93 6.95
CA ALA A 109 10.24 -5.17 8.03
C ALA A 109 9.07 -6.03 7.54
N TRP A 110 8.46 -5.65 6.41
CA TRP A 110 7.31 -6.36 5.86
C TRP A 110 7.66 -7.77 5.39
N SER A 111 8.84 -7.95 4.82
CA SER A 111 9.33 -9.26 4.35
C SER A 111 9.52 -10.29 5.46
N ARG A 112 9.52 -9.87 6.74
CA ARG A 112 9.65 -10.77 7.89
C ARG A 112 8.31 -11.36 8.34
N HIS A 113 7.18 -10.82 7.90
CA HIS A 113 5.88 -11.39 8.20
C HIS A 113 5.69 -12.70 7.42
N PRO A 114 5.24 -13.79 8.07
CA PRO A 114 5.02 -15.07 7.41
C PRO A 114 4.05 -15.02 6.22
N GLU A 115 3.14 -14.06 6.24
CA GLU A 115 2.11 -13.83 5.22
C GLU A 115 2.62 -13.05 4.00
N ALA A 116 3.82 -12.47 4.09
CA ALA A 116 4.41 -11.69 3.01
C ALA A 116 4.79 -12.60 1.83
N ARG A 117 4.22 -12.33 0.66
CA ARG A 117 4.54 -13.04 -0.58
C ARG A 117 5.51 -12.23 -1.45
N PRO A 118 6.57 -12.84 -2.01
CA PRO A 118 7.43 -12.16 -2.97
C PRO A 118 6.65 -11.73 -4.22
N ALA A 119 6.78 -10.46 -4.61
CA ALA A 119 6.12 -9.85 -5.76
C ALA A 119 7.12 -9.03 -6.59
N GLY A 120 8.07 -9.72 -7.24
CA GLY A 120 9.17 -9.09 -7.97
C GLY A 120 10.13 -8.39 -7.00
N HIS A 121 10.15 -7.05 -7.01
CA HIS A 121 10.97 -6.21 -6.12
C HIS A 121 10.19 -5.65 -4.92
N ALA A 122 9.00 -6.20 -4.66
CA ALA A 122 8.13 -5.83 -3.54
C ALA A 122 7.64 -7.09 -2.81
N VAL A 123 6.87 -6.91 -1.75
CA VAL A 123 6.10 -7.96 -1.08
C VAL A 123 4.61 -7.67 -1.16
N GLU A 124 3.78 -8.71 -1.19
CA GLU A 124 2.33 -8.62 -1.24
C GLU A 124 1.66 -9.36 -0.09
N PHE A 125 0.58 -8.77 0.44
CA PHE A 125 -0.28 -9.35 1.48
C PHE A 125 -1.69 -9.50 0.94
N PHE A 126 -2.21 -10.73 0.91
CA PHE A 126 -3.56 -10.99 0.41
C PHE A 126 -4.57 -10.89 1.54
N LEU A 127 -5.70 -10.21 1.29
CA LEU A 127 -6.74 -10.00 2.30
C LEU A 127 -7.22 -11.33 2.90
N GLU A 128 -7.44 -12.34 2.07
CA GLU A 128 -7.99 -13.64 2.48
C GLU A 128 -7.07 -14.41 3.44
N GLU A 129 -5.77 -14.14 3.41
CA GLU A 129 -4.75 -14.95 4.07
C GLU A 129 -4.06 -14.23 5.23
N THR A 130 -4.05 -12.89 5.18
CA THR A 130 -3.30 -12.07 6.14
C THR A 130 -4.18 -11.75 7.34
N PRO A 131 -3.84 -12.12 8.58
CA PRO A 131 -4.59 -11.79 9.81
C PRO A 131 -4.66 -10.27 10.13
N ASP A 132 -5.66 -9.85 10.92
CA ASP A 132 -5.90 -8.43 11.27
C ASP A 132 -4.77 -7.79 12.08
N ASP A 133 -4.11 -8.55 12.94
CA ASP A 133 -2.94 -8.09 13.70
C ASP A 133 -1.74 -7.83 12.80
N VAL A 134 -1.54 -8.63 11.73
CA VAL A 134 -0.52 -8.37 10.71
C VAL A 134 -0.83 -7.10 9.92
N TRP A 135 -2.10 -6.86 9.55
CA TRP A 135 -2.51 -5.58 8.94
C TRP A 135 -2.22 -4.38 9.84
N ALA A 136 -2.47 -4.50 11.15
CA ALA A 136 -2.16 -3.45 12.11
C ALA A 136 -0.64 -3.25 12.28
N ALA A 137 0.14 -4.34 12.30
CA ALA A 137 1.60 -4.29 12.37
C ALA A 137 2.20 -3.60 11.15
N CYS A 138 1.79 -4.00 9.93
CA CYS A 138 2.25 -3.39 8.68
C CYS A 138 1.99 -1.87 8.66
N LEU A 139 0.82 -1.42 9.12
CA LEU A 139 0.52 0.01 9.24
C LEU A 139 1.48 0.69 10.23
N GLN A 140 1.67 0.11 11.41
CA GLN A 140 2.56 0.69 12.43
C GLN A 140 4.02 0.77 11.94
N GLU A 141 4.49 -0.25 11.24
CA GLU A 141 5.81 -0.28 10.61
C GLU A 141 5.95 0.81 9.55
N ALA A 142 4.94 0.98 8.68
CA ALA A 142 4.93 2.06 7.69
C ALA A 142 5.02 3.44 8.36
N LEU A 143 4.22 3.68 9.40
CA LEU A 143 4.23 4.93 10.15
C LEU A 143 5.59 5.18 10.85
N THR A 144 6.25 4.12 11.30
CA THR A 144 7.53 4.17 12.01
C THR A 144 8.69 4.43 11.04
N HIS A 145 8.76 3.69 9.93
CA HIS A 145 9.89 3.77 9.00
C HIS A 145 9.82 4.98 8.07
N LEU A 146 8.62 5.40 7.66
CA LEU A 146 8.46 6.50 6.71
C LEU A 146 8.34 7.88 7.38
N GLY A 147 8.21 7.91 8.71
CA GLY A 147 8.10 9.15 9.48
C GLY A 147 6.80 9.92 9.20
N ALA A 148 6.71 11.11 9.81
CA ALA A 148 5.58 12.05 9.67
C ALA A 148 5.95 13.29 8.86
#